data_AF-R7AB98-F1
#
_entry.id   AF-R7AB98-F1
#
_cell.length_a   1.000
_cell.length_b   1.000
_cell.length_c   1.000
_cell.angle_alpha   90.00
_cell.angle_beta   90.00
_cell.angle_gamma   90.00
#
_symmetry.space_group_name_H-M   'P 1'
#
loop_
_entity.id
_entity.type
_entity.pdbx_description
1 polymer ?
#
loop_
_entity_poly.entity_id
_entity_poly.type
_entity_poly.pdbx_seq_one_letter_code
_entity_poly.pdbx_strand_id
1 'polypeptide(L)' 'MIELYDIVKIKSTGITGTVVDATRVNNVTVYTIESNTENTPGGYGGKWKLFECKRADIEKISTP' A
#
# COMPACT_ATOMS: atom_id res chain seq x y z
N MET A 1 4.71 11.98 6.63
CA MET A 1 3.37 11.85 6.03
C MET A 1 3.46 10.74 4.98
N ILE A 2 2.38 9.97 4.76
CA ILE A 2 2.29 9.04 3.62
C ILE A 2 1.31 9.66 2.64
N GLU A 3 1.73 9.79 1.39
CA GLU A 3 1.04 10.48 0.30
C GLU A 3 0.87 9.54 -0.90
N LEU A 4 0.07 9.95 -1.88
CA LEU A 4 -0.04 9.25 -3.16
C LEU A 4 1.34 9.14 -3.81
N TYR A 5 1.60 8.01 -4.45
CA TYR A 5 2.84 7.64 -5.13
C TYR A 5 4.06 7.37 -4.24
N ASP A 6 3.94 7.51 -2.92
CA ASP A 6 4.99 7.05 -2.02
C ASP A 6 5.23 5.54 -2.18
N ILE A 7 6.50 5.13 -2.14
CA ILE A 7 6.87 3.73 -2.07
C ILE A 7 6.89 3.32 -0.61
N VAL A 8 6.13 2.27 -0.29
CA VAL A 8 5.97 1.76 1.06
C VAL A 8 6.21 0.26 1.10
N LYS A 9 6.49 -0.27 2.29
CA LYS A 9 6.50 -1.70 2.58
C LYS A 9 5.46 -2.06 3.62
N ILE A 10 4.69 -3.10 3.34
CA ILE A 10 3.73 -3.69 4.26
C ILE A 10 4.53 -4.50 5.28
N LYS A 11 4.49 -4.10 6.55
CA LYS A 11 5.38 -4.62 7.61
C LYS A 11 5.21 -6.12 7.84
N SER A 12 3.98 -6.63 7.78
CA SER A 12 3.66 -8.03 8.08
C SER A 12 4.08 -9.01 6.99
N THR A 13 4.13 -8.58 5.74
CA THR A 13 4.41 -9.44 4.58
C THR A 13 5.74 -9.14 3.92
N GLY A 14 6.31 -7.96 4.15
CA GLY A 14 7.48 -7.48 3.45
C GLY A 14 7.22 -7.01 2.01
N ILE A 15 5.97 -7.03 1.55
CA ILE A 15 5.60 -6.59 0.19
C ILE A 15 5.86 -5.09 0.06
N THR A 16 6.61 -4.73 -0.98
CA THR A 16 6.82 -3.34 -1.36
C THR A 16 5.83 -2.95 -2.44
N GLY A 17 5.26 -1.75 -2.33
CA GLY A 17 4.30 -1.23 -3.29
C GLY A 17 4.20 0.28 -3.29
N THR A 18 3.38 0.79 -4.19
CA THR A 18 3.12 2.22 -4.39
C THR A 18 1.74 2.56 -3.83
N VAL A 19 1.64 3.67 -3.09
CA VAL A 19 0.33 4.18 -2.64
C VAL A 19 -0.43 4.73 -3.85
N VAL A 20 -1.56 4.10 -4.21
CA VAL A 20 -2.38 4.50 -5.37
C VAL A 20 -3.72 5.12 -4.97
N ASP A 21 -4.15 4.93 -3.72
CA ASP A 21 -5.30 5.63 -3.14
C ASP A 21 -5.10 5.83 -1.63
N ALA A 22 -5.76 6.86 -1.08
CA ALA A 22 -5.82 7.14 0.35
C ALA A 22 -7.20 7.69 0.71
N THR A 23 -8.08 6.80 1.19
CA THR A 23 -9.45 7.15 1.55
C THR A 23 -9.62 7.25 3.06
N ARG A 24 -10.40 8.22 3.54
CA ARG A 24 -10.71 8.43 4.96
C ARG A 24 -12.11 7.90 5.28
N VAL A 25 -12.20 6.90 6.14
CA VAL A 25 -13.46 6.29 6.61
C VAL A 25 -13.50 6.37 8.14
N ASN A 26 -14.52 6.99 8.72
CA ASN A 26 -14.70 7.10 10.19
C ASN A 26 -13.42 7.57 10.92
N ASN A 27 -12.78 8.63 10.42
CA ASN A 27 -11.50 9.16 10.93
C ASN A 27 -10.27 8.24 10.84
N VAL A 28 -10.37 7.11 10.15
CA VAL A 28 -9.24 6.24 9.85
C VAL A 28 -8.89 6.41 8.37
N THR A 29 -7.61 6.68 8.10
CA THR A 29 -7.09 6.64 6.72
C THR A 29 -6.73 5.19 6.36
N VAL A 30 -7.29 4.73 5.26
CA VAL A 30 -6.96 3.46 4.61
C VAL A 30 -6.20 3.79 3.33
N TYR A 31 -5.03 3.17 3.17
CA TYR A 31 -4.17 3.30 2.01
C TYR A 31 -4.31 2.08 1.13
N THR A 32 -4.53 2.29 -0.16
CA THR A 32 -4.46 1.22 -1.17
C THR A 32 -3.06 1.19 -1.74
N ILE A 33 -2.39 0.06 -1.56
CA ILE A 33 -1.02 -0.18 -2.01
C ILE A 33 -1.05 -1.12 -3.21
N GLU A 34 -0.57 -0.67 -4.36
CA GLU A 34 -0.33 -1.53 -5.52
C GLU A 34 1.07 -2.14 -5.44
N SER A 35 1.17 -3.47 -5.49
CA SER A 35 2.45 -4.17 -5.42
C SER A 35 3.37 -3.78 -6.57
N ASN A 36 4.65 -3.59 -6.28
CA ASN A 36 5.69 -3.35 -7.30
C ASN A 36 6.14 -4.65 -7.98
N THR A 37 5.55 -5.81 -7.63
CA THR A 37 5.86 -7.11 -8.23
C THR A 37 4.59 -7.78 -8.75
N GLU A 38 4.63 -8.20 -10.01
CA GLU A 38 3.52 -8.88 -10.68
C GLU A 38 3.18 -10.20 -9.97
N ASN A 39 1.89 -10.54 -9.93
CA ASN A 39 1.38 -11.80 -9.39
C ASN A 39 1.83 -12.08 -7.93
N THR A 40 2.09 -11.02 -7.15
CA THR A 40 2.35 -11.13 -5.71
C THR A 40 1.22 -11.92 -5.03
N PRO A 41 1.49 -12.88 -4.14
CA PRO A 41 0.44 -13.63 -3.48
C PRO A 41 -0.39 -12.76 -2.52
N GLY A 42 -1.68 -13.10 -2.38
CA GLY A 42 -2.62 -12.35 -1.55
C GLY A 42 -3.23 -11.14 -2.26
N GLY A 43 -3.80 -10.22 -1.48
CA GLY A 43 -4.43 -9.00 -1.99
C GLY A 43 -5.63 -9.26 -2.92
N TYR A 44 -6.04 -8.22 -3.64
CA TYR A 44 -7.09 -8.27 -4.64
C TYR A 44 -6.66 -7.59 -5.95
N GLY A 45 -7.53 -7.61 -6.96
CA GLY A 45 -7.24 -7.03 -8.27
C GLY A 45 -6.51 -7.97 -9.23
N GLY A 46 -5.93 -7.39 -10.28
CA GLY A 46 -5.36 -8.10 -11.42
C GLY A 46 -3.90 -8.53 -11.23
N LYS A 47 -3.10 -8.21 -12.25
CA LYS A 47 -1.68 -8.55 -12.37
C LYS A 47 -0.82 -7.90 -11.28
N TRP A 48 -1.12 -6.65 -10.94
CA TRP A 48 -0.52 -5.93 -9.82
C TRP A 48 -1.52 -5.97 -8.67
N LYS A 49 -1.17 -6.66 -7.59
CA LYS A 49 -2.10 -6.86 -6.47
C LYS A 49 -2.24 -5.60 -5.63
N LEU A 50 -3.46 -5.34 -5.21
CA LEU A 50 -3.82 -4.24 -4.32
C LEU A 50 -3.98 -4.76 -2.89
N PHE A 51 -3.56 -3.94 -1.94
CA PHE A 51 -3.65 -4.21 -0.50
C PHE A 51 -4.17 -2.98 0.22
N GLU A 52 -5.15 -3.16 1.10
CA GLU A 52 -5.62 -2.10 1.99
C GLU A 52 -4.83 -2.16 3.31
N CYS A 53 -4.26 -1.03 3.70
CA CYS A 53 -3.41 -0.92 4.89
C CYS A 53 -3.77 0.34 5.68
N LYS A 54 -3.68 0.27 7.00
CA LYS A 54 -3.66 1.48 7.84
C LYS A 54 -2.24 2.02 7.90
N ARG A 55 -2.09 3.28 8.33
CA ARG A 55 -0.77 3.90 8.53
C ARG A 55 0.18 3.03 9.36
N ALA A 56 -0.33 2.35 10.39
CA ALA A 56 0.48 1.52 11.29
C ALA A 56 1.07 0.28 10.61
N ASP A 57 0.44 -0.21 9.55
CA ASP A 57 0.79 -1.46 8.87
C ASP A 57 1.93 -1.28 7.87
N ILE A 58 2.27 -0.04 7.51
CA ILE A 58 3.21 0.29 6.43
C ILE A 58 4.36 1.18 6.90
N GLU A 59 5.51 1.00 6.27
CA GLU A 59 6.70 1.84 6.42
C GLU A 59 7.02 2.53 5.08
N LYS A 60 7.28 3.83 5.10
CA LYS A 60 7.66 4.60 3.91
C LYS A 60 9.12 4.32 3.58
N ILE A 61 9.40 3.95 2.34
CA ILE A 61 10.74 3.65 1.82
C ILE A 61 11.29 4.84 1.04
N SER A 62 10.50 5.42 0.13
CA SER A 62 10.89 6.59 -0.65
C SER A 62 9.69 7.48 -1.01
N THR A 63 9.98 8.73 -1.37
CA THR A 63 9.07 9.57 -2.15
C THR A 63 9.27 9.29 -3.64
N PRO A 64 8.36 9.76 -4.51
CA PRO A 64 8.69 10.01 -5.91
C PRO A 64 9.94 10.88 -6.07
#